data_AF-A0A7V5A9Z3-F1
#
_entry.id   AF-A0A7V5A9Z3-F1
#
_cell.length_a   1.000
_cell.length_b   1.000
_cell.length_c   1.000
_cell.angle_alpha   90.00
_cell.angle_beta   90.00
_cell.angle_gamma   90.00
#
_symmetry.space_group_name_H-M   'P 1'
#
loop_
_entity.id
_entity.type
_entity.pdbx_description
1 polymer ?
#
loop_
_entity_poly.entity_id
_entity_poly.type
_entity_poly.pdbx_seq_one_letter_code
_entity_poly.pdbx_strand_id
1 'polypeptide(L)'
;GLNVQFGTEIAWEIKNGKKVRMLKNALYTGITPEFWRSCVAICGPEEWRLWGLPNCGKGEPGQVMQVGHGAAPAKFRNVQVRGAG
;
A
#
# COMPACT_ATOMS: atom_id res chain seq x y z
N GLY A 1 4.95 8.77 -17.42
CA GLY A 1 4.87 9.86 -16.42
C GLY A 1 5.51 9.40 -15.12
N LEU A 2 6.18 10.29 -14.40
CA LEU A 2 6.89 10.00 -13.13
C LEU A 2 5.97 10.05 -11.90
N ASN A 3 4.67 9.76 -12.07
CA ASN A 3 3.69 9.93 -11.02
C ASN A 3 3.37 8.58 -10.36
N VAL A 4 3.10 8.63 -9.06
CA VAL A 4 2.63 7.49 -8.27
C VAL A 4 1.15 7.64 -7.95
N GLN A 5 0.42 6.54 -7.96
CA GLN A 5 -0.96 6.45 -7.51
C GLN A 5 -1.19 5.11 -6.83
N PHE A 6 -1.63 5.13 -5.57
CA PHE A 6 -2.05 3.93 -4.84
C PHE A 6 -3.45 4.15 -4.27
N GLY A 7 -4.42 3.42 -4.81
CA GLY A 7 -5.77 3.37 -4.24
C GLY A 7 -5.81 2.40 -3.06
N THR A 8 -6.64 2.71 -2.07
CA THR A 8 -6.84 1.86 -0.90
C THR A 8 -8.22 1.21 -0.92
N GLU A 9 -8.30 -0.08 -0.61
CA GLU A 9 -9.57 -0.74 -0.29
C GLU A 9 -10.16 -0.22 1.03
N ILE A 10 -9.28 0.05 2.00
CA ILE A 10 -9.64 0.59 3.32
C ILE A 10 -8.55 1.53 3.82
N ALA A 11 -8.95 2.65 4.42
CA ALA A 11 -8.05 3.56 5.12
C ALA A 11 -8.62 3.92 6.50
N TRP A 12 -7.75 4.35 7.41
CA TRP A 12 -8.13 4.77 8.76
C TRP A 12 -7.44 6.09 9.11
N GLU A 13 -8.20 7.05 9.61
CA GLU A 13 -7.66 8.23 10.28
C GLU A 13 -7.04 7.80 11.62
N ILE A 14 -5.83 8.28 11.90
CA ILE A 14 -5.14 8.06 13.17
C ILE A 14 -5.04 9.38 13.92
N LYS A 15 -5.57 9.43 15.16
CA LYS A 15 -5.42 10.57 16.08
C LYS A 15 -4.88 10.07 17.41
N ASN A 16 -3.86 10.77 17.94
CA ASN A 16 -3.20 10.42 19.21
C ASN A 16 -2.82 8.92 19.30
N GLY A 17 -2.30 8.37 18.18
CA GLY A 17 -1.88 6.98 18.09
C GLY A 17 -3.00 5.94 17.96
N LYS A 18 -4.27 6.35 17.83
CA LYS A 18 -5.42 5.44 17.73
C LYS A 18 -6.17 5.61 16.42
N LYS A 19 -6.65 4.50 15.85
CA LYS A 19 -7.58 4.52 14.72
C LYS A 19 -8.90 5.13 15.18
N VAL A 20 -9.41 6.13 14.47
CA VAL A 20 -10.64 6.83 14.86
C VAL A 20 -11.76 6.66 13.83
N ARG A 21 -11.51 7.01 12.56
CA ARG A 21 -12.52 6.99 11.50
C ARG A 21 -12.02 6.15 10.34
N MET A 22 -12.88 5.27 9.83
CA MET A 22 -12.63 4.59 8.56
C MET A 22 -12.87 5.57 7.42
N LEU A 23 -11.91 5.67 6.50
CA LEU A 23 -11.96 6.52 5.32
C LEU A 23 -12.18 5.65 4.10
N LYS A 24 -13.09 6.08 3.21
CA LYS A 24 -13.37 5.38 1.95
C LYS A 24 -12.71 6.09 0.78
N ASN A 25 -12.34 5.31 -0.23
CA ASN A 25 -11.81 5.78 -1.50
C ASN A 25 -10.57 6.67 -1.36
N ALA A 26 -9.66 6.33 -0.43
CA ALA A 26 -8.42 7.06 -0.28
C ALA A 26 -7.44 6.72 -1.41
N LEU A 27 -6.83 7.76 -1.98
CA LEU A 27 -5.87 7.67 -3.07
C LEU A 27 -4.60 8.45 -2.71
N TYR A 28 -3.50 7.73 -2.50
CA TYR A 28 -2.18 8.35 -2.40
C TYR A 28 -1.72 8.77 -3.79
N THR A 29 -1.17 9.98 -3.92
CA THR A 29 -0.62 10.44 -5.20
C THR A 29 0.56 11.42 -5.01
N GLY A 30 1.36 11.58 -6.06
CA GLY A 30 2.49 12.50 -6.09
C GLY A 30 3.50 12.14 -7.17
N ILE A 31 4.69 12.73 -7.07
CA ILE A 31 5.84 12.40 -7.92
C ILE A 31 6.58 11.19 -7.31
N THR A 32 6.80 10.14 -8.10
CA THR A 32 7.30 8.83 -7.64
C THR A 32 8.60 8.95 -6.82
N PRO A 33 9.66 9.64 -7.27
CA PRO A 33 10.85 9.84 -6.44
C PRO A 33 10.59 10.55 -5.11
N GLU A 34 9.66 11.50 -5.07
CA GLU A 34 9.33 12.26 -3.85
C GLU A 34 8.57 11.39 -2.84
N PHE A 35 7.62 10.60 -3.34
CA PHE A 35 6.88 9.64 -2.52
C PHE A 35 7.83 8.65 -1.84
N TRP A 36 8.73 8.02 -2.60
CA TRP A 36 9.65 7.05 -2.00
C TRP A 36 10.67 7.70 -1.07
N ARG A 37 11.15 8.92 -1.38
CA ARG A 37 12.01 9.70 -0.47
C ARG A 37 11.31 10.10 0.83
N SER A 38 9.98 10.13 0.87
CA SER A 38 9.24 10.50 2.08
C SER A 38 9.03 9.35 3.06
N CYS A 39 9.50 8.15 2.74
CA CYS A 39 9.55 7.01 3.65
C CYS A 39 10.54 7.30 4.80
N VAL A 40 10.03 7.37 6.03
CA VAL A 40 10.83 7.70 7.22
C VAL A 40 10.99 6.54 8.19
N ALA A 41 10.24 5.45 8.01
CA ALA A 41 10.35 4.25 8.82
C ALA A 41 9.77 3.05 8.08
N ILE A 42 10.35 1.88 8.31
CA ILE A 42 9.86 0.56 7.86
C ILE A 42 9.93 -0.35 9.08
N CYS A 43 8.91 -1.16 9.31
CA CYS A 43 8.92 -2.16 10.37
C CYS A 43 10.00 -3.24 10.15
N GLY A 44 10.39 -3.93 11.23
CA GLY A 44 11.41 -4.96 11.18
C GLY A 44 10.97 -6.22 10.42
N PRO A 45 11.89 -7.17 10.22
CA PRO A 45 11.63 -8.42 9.49
C PRO A 45 10.45 -9.23 10.05
N GLU A 46 10.17 -9.13 11.35
CA GLU A 46 9.08 -9.79 12.05
C GLU A 46 7.69 -9.37 11.56
N GLU A 47 7.56 -8.16 10.98
CA GLU A 47 6.31 -7.62 10.43
C GLU A 47 6.20 -7.82 8.91
N TRP A 48 7.22 -8.38 8.26
CA TRP A 48 7.18 -8.65 6.83
C TRP A 48 6.19 -9.78 6.54
N ARG A 49 5.33 -9.58 5.54
CA ARG A 49 4.37 -10.58 5.07
C ARG A 49 4.37 -10.65 3.55
N LEU A 50 4.07 -11.83 3.01
CA LEU A 50 3.78 -12.00 1.60
C LEU A 50 2.29 -11.68 1.37
N TRP A 51 2.01 -10.62 0.60
CA TRP A 51 0.66 -10.17 0.26
C TRP A 51 0.30 -10.60 -1.16
N GLY A 52 -0.77 -11.35 -1.35
CA GLY A 52 -1.23 -11.82 -2.65
C GLY A 52 -1.87 -13.19 -2.58
N LEU A 53 -2.36 -13.69 -3.72
CA LEU A 53 -2.87 -15.04 -3.82
C LEU A 53 -1.72 -15.98 -4.24
N PRO A 54 -1.54 -17.13 -3.57
CA PRO A 54 -0.48 -18.08 -3.91
C PRO A 54 -0.65 -18.71 -5.31
N ASN A 55 -1.80 -18.51 -5.95
CA ASN A 55 -2.17 -19.13 -7.21
C ASN A 55 -3.08 -18.21 -8.04
N CYS A 56 -2.51 -17.31 -8.84
CA CYS A 56 -3.27 -16.76 -9.96
C CYS A 56 -3.12 -17.73 -11.14
N GLY A 57 -4.20 -18.47 -11.45
CA GLY A 57 -4.26 -19.36 -12.60
C GLY A 57 -4.53 -18.56 -13.88
N LYS A 58 -3.78 -18.83 -14.94
CA LYS A 58 -4.03 -18.24 -16.28
C LYS A 58 -3.82 -19.28 -17.38
N GLY A 59 -4.74 -19.27 -18.35
CA GLY A 59 -4.61 -19.96 -19.65
C GLY A 59 -4.81 -21.48 -19.58
N GLU A 60 -4.99 -22.09 -20.75
CA GLU A 60 -5.07 -23.54 -20.91
C GLU A 60 -3.89 -24.03 -21.76
N PRO A 61 -3.07 -24.99 -21.29
CA PRO A 61 -3.15 -25.67 -20.00
C PRO A 61 -2.75 -24.78 -18.81
N GLY A 62 -3.43 -24.98 -17.67
CA GLY A 62 -3.33 -24.15 -16.47
C GLY A 62 -1.91 -23.89 -15.96
N GLN A 63 -1.45 -22.63 -16.05
CA GLN A 63 -0.21 -22.19 -15.42
C GLN A 63 -0.52 -21.57 -14.06
N VAL A 64 0.05 -22.13 -12.99
CA VAL A 64 -0.01 -21.57 -11.64
C VAL A 64 1.24 -20.69 -11.45
N MET A 65 1.04 -19.38 -11.28
CA MET A 65 2.10 -18.47 -10.84
C MET A 65 1.81 -17.95 -9.44
N GLN A 66 2.82 -17.96 -8.58
CA GLN A 66 2.77 -17.21 -7.32
C GLN A 66 2.86 -15.73 -7.65
N VAL A 67 1.75 -15.00 -7.47
CA VAL A 67 1.71 -13.54 -7.61
C VAL A 67 1.54 -12.94 -6.23
N GLY A 68 2.68 -12.66 -5.58
CA GLY A 68 2.71 -12.07 -4.25
C GLY A 68 3.76 -10.97 -4.15
N HIS A 69 3.46 -9.93 -3.40
CA HIS A 69 4.39 -8.85 -3.06
C HIS A 69 4.72 -8.95 -1.58
N GLY A 70 6.00 -9.15 -1.28
CA GLY A 70 6.50 -9.04 0.09
C GLY A 70 6.46 -7.59 0.55
N ALA A 71 5.78 -7.30 1.64
CA ALA A 71 5.76 -5.96 2.22
C ALA A 71 5.64 -5.99 3.75
N ALA A 72 6.30 -5.03 4.38
CA ALA A 72 6.12 -4.68 5.79
C ALA A 72 5.44 -3.31 5.88
N PRO A 73 4.76 -3.00 7.00
CA PRO A 73 4.26 -1.66 7.24
C PRO A 73 5.38 -0.62 7.16
N ALA A 74 5.08 0.52 6.52
CA ALA A 74 6.01 1.63 6.34
C ALA A 74 5.31 2.96 6.60
N LYS A 75 6.06 3.94 7.09
CA LYS A 75 5.59 5.29 7.39
C LYS A 75 6.14 6.28 6.38
N PHE A 76 5.23 6.92 5.68
CA PHE A 76 5.55 8.01 4.75
C PHE A 76 5.07 9.34 5.33
N ARG A 77 5.87 10.41 5.18
CA ARG A 77 5.49 11.77 5.60
C ARG A 77 5.04 12.60 4.41
N ASN A 78 4.12 13.54 4.66
CA ASN A 78 3.73 14.56 3.69
C ASN A 78 3.26 14.00 2.33
N VAL A 79 2.64 12.81 2.33
CA VAL A 79 2.05 12.22 1.12
C VAL A 79 0.70 12.86 0.87
N GLN A 80 0.45 13.30 -0.36
CA GLN A 80 -0.86 13.80 -0.75
C GLN A 80 -1.87 12.65 -0.81
N VAL A 81 -2.99 12.82 -0.09
CA VAL A 81 -4.14 11.93 -0.14
C VAL A 81 -5.30 12.68 -0.80
N ARG A 82 -5.91 12.08 -1.82
CA ARG A 82 -7.12 12.58 -2.49
C ARG A 82 -8.23 11.57 -2.33
N GLY A 83 -9.46 12.04 -2.17
CA GLY A 83 -10.54 11.15 -1.72
C GLY A 83 -10.22 10.65 -0.31
N ALA A 84 -11.12 10.88 0.63
CA ALA A 84 -11.00 10.42 2.02
C ALA A 84 -12.23 10.94 2.76
N GLY A 85 -13.40 10.59 2.22
CA GLY A 85 -14.68 10.88 2.87
C GLY A 85 -14.79 10.18 4.21
#